data_AF-A0A1I5LAH9-F1
#
_entry.id   AF-A0A1I5LAH9-F1
#
_cell.length_a   1.000
_cell.length_b   1.000
_cell.length_c   1.000
_cell.angle_alpha   90.00
_cell.angle_beta   90.00
_cell.angle_gamma   90.00
#
_symmetry.space_group_name_H-M   'P 1'
#
loop_
_entity.id
_entity.type
_entity.pdbx_description
1 polymer ?
#
loop_
_entity_poly.entity_id
_entity_poly.type
_entity_poly.pdbx_seq_one_letter_code
_entity_poly.pdbx_strand_id
1 'polypeptide(L)'
;MARSTMEVAFLGTQKLAFNQNGTDVKIVKVFYGDEPDGITENGLSIVSMDVPADVADEVFASGAQFAPLETVRITFEVARAGKQKGNNLAVHIEAVNPKGQAAKPAAPQGTQQQPKPTGTQPDAAKA
;
A
#
# COMPACT_ATOMS: atom_id res chain seq x y z
N MET A 1 14.32 -10.32 -5.97
CA MET A 1 13.28 -10.87 -6.86
C MET A 1 12.60 -9.70 -7.58
N ALA A 2 11.86 -9.95 -8.67
CA ALA A 2 11.11 -8.87 -9.33
C ALA A 2 9.84 -8.58 -8.51
N ARG A 3 9.66 -7.31 -8.15
CA ARG A 3 8.51 -6.82 -7.38
C ARG A 3 7.55 -6.11 -8.32
N SER A 4 6.28 -6.45 -8.20
CA SER A 4 5.20 -5.87 -8.99
C SER A 4 4.04 -5.49 -8.07
N THR A 5 3.18 -4.61 -8.56
CA THR A 5 1.97 -4.17 -7.85
C THR A 5 0.74 -4.40 -8.70
N MET A 6 -0.39 -4.66 -8.06
CA MET A 6 -1.72 -4.67 -8.70
C MET A 6 -2.76 -4.08 -7.77
N GLU A 7 -3.80 -3.48 -8.34
CA GLU A 7 -4.95 -2.96 -7.60
C GLU A 7 -6.14 -3.88 -7.84
N VAL A 8 -6.72 -4.42 -6.78
CA VAL A 8 -7.72 -5.49 -6.81
C VAL A 8 -8.74 -5.32 -5.70
N ALA A 9 -9.92 -5.95 -5.82
CA ALA A 9 -10.88 -5.99 -4.73
C ALA A 9 -10.40 -6.95 -3.64
N PHE A 10 -10.22 -6.45 -2.43
CA PHE A 10 -9.77 -7.23 -1.28
C PHE A 10 -10.91 -8.11 -0.74
N LEU A 11 -10.64 -9.38 -0.48
CA LEU A 11 -11.65 -10.29 0.10
C LEU A 11 -11.31 -10.71 1.52
N GLY A 12 -10.04 -10.68 1.90
CA GLY A 12 -9.62 -10.98 3.27
C GLY A 12 -8.20 -11.54 3.37
N THR A 13 -7.72 -11.65 4.60
CA THR A 13 -6.51 -12.41 4.92
C THR A 13 -6.85 -13.57 5.84
N GLN A 14 -6.29 -14.74 5.56
CA GLN A 14 -6.46 -15.93 6.41
C GLN A 14 -5.11 -16.34 6.99
N LYS A 15 -5.12 -16.68 8.29
CA LYS A 15 -3.97 -17.27 8.99
C LYS A 15 -4.33 -18.69 9.42
N LEU A 16 -3.52 -19.64 8.96
CA LEU A 16 -3.57 -21.04 9.37
C LEU A 16 -2.32 -21.33 10.21
N ALA A 17 -2.52 -21.81 11.44
CA ALA A 17 -1.45 -22.19 12.34
C ALA A 17 -1.71 -23.62 12.84
N PHE A 18 -0.74 -24.52 12.67
CA PHE A 18 -0.83 -25.91 13.10
C PHE A 18 0.54 -26.47 13.43
N ASN A 19 0.59 -27.47 14.31
CA ASN A 19 1.82 -28.19 14.62
C ASN A 19 1.94 -29.41 13.70
N GLN A 20 3.05 -29.52 12.97
CA GLN A 20 3.37 -30.66 12.11
C GLN A 20 4.70 -31.25 12.55
N ASN A 21 4.66 -32.48 13.10
CA ASN A 21 5.84 -33.21 13.59
C ASN A 21 6.71 -32.39 14.55
N GLY A 22 6.09 -31.64 15.48
CA GLY A 22 6.80 -30.80 16.44
C GLY A 22 7.25 -29.44 15.90
N THR A 23 6.99 -29.14 14.62
CA THR A 23 7.25 -27.83 14.00
C THR A 23 5.96 -27.03 13.92
N ASP A 24 5.96 -25.82 14.47
CA ASP A 24 4.84 -24.90 14.28
C ASP A 24 4.87 -24.30 12.87
N VAL A 25 3.87 -24.66 12.07
CA VAL A 25 3.69 -24.18 10.71
C VAL A 25 2.66 -23.05 10.72
N LYS A 26 3.01 -21.95 10.06
CA LYS A 26 2.16 -20.78 9.91
C LYS A 26 2.09 -20.37 8.46
N ILE A 27 0.88 -20.35 7.92
CA ILE A 27 0.59 -19.99 6.54
C ILE A 27 -0.37 -18.80 6.58
N VAL A 28 -0.02 -17.73 5.88
CA VAL A 28 -0.91 -16.60 5.65
C VAL A 28 -1.21 -16.52 4.16
N LYS A 29 -2.49 -16.26 3.84
CA LYS A 29 -2.98 -16.05 2.47
C LYS A 29 -3.73 -14.75 2.36
N VAL A 30 -3.56 -14.07 1.24
CA VAL A 30 -4.39 -12.93 0.82
C VAL A 30 -5.41 -13.43 -0.19
N PHE A 31 -6.68 -13.12 0.00
CA PHE A 31 -7.75 -13.37 -0.95
C PHE A 31 -8.16 -12.08 -1.63
N TYR A 32 -8.24 -12.12 -2.95
CA TYR A 32 -8.67 -11.00 -3.78
C TYR A 32 -9.47 -11.51 -4.98
N GLY A 33 -10.18 -10.61 -5.63
CA GLY A 33 -10.98 -10.95 -6.79
C GLY A 33 -11.54 -9.72 -7.48
N ASP A 34 -12.51 -9.98 -8.35
CA ASP A 34 -13.25 -8.97 -9.09
C ASP A 34 -14.73 -9.07 -8.72
N GLU A 35 -15.34 -7.91 -8.47
CA GLU A 35 -16.78 -7.83 -8.27
C GLU A 35 -17.49 -8.21 -9.59
N PRO A 36 -18.58 -8.99 -9.55
CA PRO A 36 -19.33 -9.30 -10.75
C PRO A 36 -19.81 -8.01 -11.42
N ASP A 37 -19.39 -7.81 -12.66
CA ASP A 37 -19.80 -6.65 -13.47
C ASP A 37 -21.26 -6.77 -13.95
N GLY A 38 -21.88 -7.95 -13.80
CA GLY A 38 -23.24 -8.26 -14.23
C GLY A 38 -23.41 -8.29 -15.75
N ILE A 39 -22.31 -8.23 -16.52
CA ILE A 39 -22.29 -8.19 -17.99
C ILE A 39 -21.45 -9.36 -18.53
N THR A 40 -20.22 -9.50 -18.04
CA THR A 40 -19.28 -10.54 -18.44
C THR A 40 -19.11 -11.63 -17.38
N GLU A 41 -19.28 -11.30 -16.09
CA GLU A 41 -19.20 -12.25 -14.97
C GLU A 41 -20.53 -12.38 -14.20
N ASN A 42 -20.96 -13.64 -14.00
CA ASN A 42 -22.17 -13.97 -13.24
C ASN A 42 -21.90 -14.26 -11.74
N GLY A 43 -20.64 -14.23 -11.29
CA GLY A 43 -20.27 -14.59 -9.93
C GLY A 43 -18.91 -14.03 -9.51
N LEU A 44 -18.67 -13.99 -8.20
CA LEU A 44 -17.43 -13.47 -7.61
C LEU A 44 -16.23 -14.35 -8.01
N SER A 45 -15.19 -13.74 -8.59
CA SER A 45 -13.91 -14.40 -8.77
C SER A 45 -13.13 -14.37 -7.45
N ILE A 46 -12.45 -15.47 -7.09
CA ILE A 46 -11.62 -15.54 -5.87
C ILE A 46 -10.27 -16.14 -6.22
N VAL A 47 -9.22 -15.40 -5.94
CA VAL A 47 -7.82 -15.81 -6.09
C VAL A 47 -7.15 -15.75 -4.72
N SER A 48 -6.36 -16.78 -4.40
CA SER A 48 -5.52 -16.80 -3.19
C SER A 48 -4.06 -16.56 -3.56
N MET A 49 -3.39 -15.68 -2.84
CA MET A 49 -1.95 -15.45 -2.94
C MET A 49 -1.26 -15.87 -1.63
N ASP A 50 -0.16 -16.61 -1.74
CA ASP A 50 0.64 -16.99 -0.59
C ASP A 50 1.43 -15.78 -0.06
N VAL A 51 1.64 -15.73 1.25
CA VAL A 51 2.44 -14.71 1.92
C VAL A 51 3.72 -15.36 2.47
N PRO A 52 4.92 -14.80 2.18
CA PRO A 52 6.17 -15.27 2.76
C PRO A 52 6.17 -15.21 4.30
N ALA A 53 6.84 -16.16 4.94
CA ALA A 53 6.79 -16.31 6.40
C ALA A 53 7.36 -15.11 7.16
N ASP A 54 8.33 -14.40 6.58
CA ASP A 54 8.99 -13.21 7.13
C ASP A 54 8.08 -11.98 7.20
N VAL A 55 7.06 -11.88 6.35
CA VAL A 55 6.08 -10.78 6.33
C VAL A 55 4.66 -11.21 6.67
N ALA A 56 4.47 -12.48 7.05
CA ALA A 56 3.16 -13.08 7.30
C ALA A 56 2.33 -12.34 8.35
N ASP A 57 2.92 -11.94 9.49
CA ASP A 57 2.18 -11.19 10.51
C ASP A 57 1.83 -9.78 10.08
N GLU A 58 2.73 -9.09 9.39
CA GLU A 58 2.49 -7.73 8.91
C GLU A 58 1.33 -7.72 7.92
N VAL A 59 1.38 -8.58 6.90
CA VAL A 59 0.32 -8.66 5.89
C VAL A 59 -1.02 -9.07 6.51
N PHE A 60 -1.02 -10.03 7.46
CA PHE A 60 -2.24 -10.42 8.16
C PHE A 60 -2.81 -9.27 9.01
N ALA A 61 -1.96 -8.51 9.71
CA ALA A 61 -2.39 -7.37 10.51
C ALA A 61 -2.92 -6.22 9.64
N SER A 62 -2.27 -5.92 8.51
CA SER A 62 -2.75 -4.94 7.53
C SER A 62 -4.10 -5.35 6.96
N GLY A 63 -4.30 -6.64 6.68
CA GLY A 63 -5.55 -7.18 6.13
C GLY A 63 -6.76 -6.95 7.03
N ALA A 64 -6.56 -6.91 8.34
CA ALA A 64 -7.61 -6.63 9.31
C ALA A 64 -8.12 -5.18 9.27
N GLN A 65 -7.45 -4.28 8.55
CA GLN A 65 -7.82 -2.86 8.44
C GLN A 65 -8.73 -2.55 7.26
N PHE A 66 -8.89 -3.48 6.31
CA PHE A 66 -9.66 -3.27 5.08
C PHE A 66 -11.03 -3.95 5.17
N ALA A 67 -12.04 -3.31 4.58
CA ALA A 67 -13.34 -3.95 4.39
C ALA A 67 -13.29 -4.92 3.19
N PRO A 68 -14.10 -6.00 3.18
CA PRO A 68 -14.31 -6.77 1.96
C PRO A 68 -14.77 -5.88 0.80
N LEU A 69 -14.29 -6.19 -0.40
CA LEU A 69 -14.46 -5.45 -1.66
C LEU A 69 -13.80 -4.07 -1.70
N GLU A 70 -13.05 -3.65 -0.68
CA GLU A 70 -12.23 -2.44 -0.74
C GLU A 70 -11.09 -2.62 -1.75
N THR A 71 -10.83 -1.61 -2.57
CA THR A 71 -9.70 -1.64 -3.52
C THR A 71 -8.39 -1.44 -2.77
N VAL A 72 -7.55 -2.48 -2.79
CA VAL A 72 -6.21 -2.46 -2.19
C VAL A 72 -5.15 -2.61 -3.26
N ARG A 73 -3.98 -2.03 -3.02
CA ARG A 73 -2.77 -2.30 -3.80
C ARG A 73 -1.99 -3.42 -3.14
N ILE A 74 -1.88 -4.55 -3.84
CA ILE A 74 -1.04 -5.67 -3.43
C ILE A 74 0.32 -5.52 -4.09
N THR A 75 1.37 -5.44 -3.27
CA THR A 75 2.74 -5.59 -3.72
C THR A 75 3.12 -7.06 -3.59
N PHE A 76 3.58 -7.67 -4.68
CA PHE A 76 3.97 -9.07 -4.71
C PHE A 76 5.33 -9.29 -5.37
N GLU A 77 5.96 -10.38 -5.01
CA GLU A 77 7.19 -10.86 -5.62
C GLU A 77 6.91 -12.13 -6.42
N VAL A 78 7.52 -12.23 -7.60
CA VAL A 78 7.39 -13.42 -8.44
C VAL A 78 8.48 -14.41 -8.05
N ALA A 79 8.11 -15.46 -7.34
CA ALA A 79 9.00 -16.58 -7.08
C ALA A 79 9.26 -17.33 -8.39
N ARG A 80 10.51 -17.33 -8.86
CA ARG A 80 10.91 -18.05 -10.07
C ARG A 80 10.92 -19.56 -9.80
N ALA A 81 9.77 -20.20 -9.94
CA ALA A 81 9.61 -21.65 -9.80
C ALA A 81 9.83 -22.37 -11.16
N GLY A 82 11.06 -22.37 -11.68
CA GLY A 82 11.40 -23.17 -12.88
C GLY A 82 10.46 -22.97 -14.09
N LYS A 83 9.93 -24.08 -14.66
CA LYS A 83 9.00 -24.07 -15.81
C LYS A 83 7.54 -23.75 -15.45
N GLN A 84 7.19 -23.66 -14.15
CA GLN A 84 5.85 -23.28 -13.72
C GLN A 84 5.73 -21.76 -13.78
N LYS A 85 4.56 -21.24 -14.21
CA LYS A 85 4.25 -19.81 -14.06
C LYS A 85 4.59 -19.41 -12.61
N GLY A 86 5.44 -18.40 -12.45
CA GLY A 86 5.97 -18.04 -11.14
C GLY A 86 4.85 -17.82 -10.13
N ASN A 87 5.03 -18.35 -8.92
CA ASN A 87 4.05 -18.14 -7.85
C ASN A 87 4.19 -16.69 -7.38
N ASN A 88 3.09 -15.94 -7.38
CA ASN A 88 3.08 -14.58 -6.84
C ASN A 88 2.99 -14.68 -5.32
N LEU A 89 3.91 -14.01 -4.63
CA LEU A 89 3.98 -13.96 -3.18
C LEU A 89 3.64 -12.55 -2.72
N ALA A 90 2.54 -12.37 -2.00
CA ALA A 90 2.15 -11.07 -1.48
C ALA A 90 3.12 -10.67 -0.36
N VAL A 91 3.78 -9.52 -0.52
CA VAL A 91 4.76 -9.02 0.46
C VAL A 91 4.28 -7.77 1.19
N HIS A 92 3.30 -7.04 0.65
CA HIS A 92 2.71 -5.87 1.28
C HIS A 92 1.32 -5.57 0.70
N ILE A 93 0.42 -5.02 1.51
CA ILE A 93 -0.91 -4.56 1.09
C ILE A 93 -1.19 -3.18 1.67
N GLU A 94 -1.73 -2.28 0.85
CA GLU A 94 -2.07 -0.90 1.23
C GLU A 94 -3.38 -0.44 0.59
N ALA A 95 -4.07 0.54 1.18
CA ALA A 95 -5.23 1.16 0.55
C ALA A 95 -4.82 1.99 -0.67
N VAL A 96 -5.55 1.89 -1.77
CA VAL A 96 -5.32 2.75 -2.96
C VAL A 96 -5.68 4.21 -2.65
N ASN A 97 -6.73 4.42 -1.85
CA ASN A 97 -7.17 5.72 -1.36
C ASN A 97 -7.19 5.71 0.17
N PRO A 98 -6.07 6.00 0.85
CA PRO A 98 -6.04 6.01 2.31
C PRO A 98 -6.98 7.10 2.84
N LYS A 99 -8.16 6.71 3.33
CA LYS A 99 -9.05 7.61 4.06
C LYS A 99 -8.32 8.09 5.31
N GLY A 100 -7.78 9.31 5.28
CA GLY A 100 -7.21 9.98 6.45
C GLY A 100 -5.69 10.12 6.52
N GLN A 101 -4.92 9.77 5.47
CA GLN A 101 -3.58 10.33 5.35
C GLN A 101 -3.72 11.77 4.84
N ALA A 102 -3.92 12.69 5.79
CA ALA A 102 -3.63 14.10 5.54
C ALA A 102 -2.25 14.16 4.90
N ALA A 103 -2.19 14.59 3.64
CA ALA A 103 -0.94 14.97 3.00
C ALA A 103 -0.22 15.88 4.00
N LYS A 104 0.90 15.40 4.56
CA LYS A 104 1.73 16.21 5.44
C LYS A 104 2.02 17.50 4.65
N PRO A 105 1.60 18.69 5.13
CA PRO A 105 1.89 19.91 4.41
C PRO A 105 3.40 19.96 4.16
N ALA A 106 3.80 20.12 2.90
CA ALA A 106 5.18 20.43 2.59
C ALA A 106 5.59 21.62 3.46
N ALA A 107 6.65 21.44 4.26
CA ALA A 107 7.16 22.52 5.09
C ALA A 107 7.43 23.74 4.19
N PRO A 108 6.96 24.95 4.54
CA PRO A 108 7.24 26.13 3.74
C PRO A 108 8.75 26.30 3.59
N GLN A 109 9.25 26.27 2.35
CA GLN A 109 10.61 26.72 2.06
C GLN A 109 10.75 28.14 2.59
N GLY A 110 11.76 28.34 3.45
CA GLY A 110 12.04 29.61 4.10
C GLY A 110 12.11 30.74 3.09
N THR A 111 11.37 31.80 3.37
CA THR A 111 11.44 33.07 2.66
C THR A 111 12.83 33.67 2.85
N GLN A 112 13.63 33.70 1.78
CA GLN A 112 14.83 34.53 1.72
C GLN A 112 14.41 35.98 1.97
N GLN A 113 14.98 36.57 3.02
CA GLN A 113 14.85 37.98 3.36
C GLN A 113 15.49 38.82 2.24
N GLN A 114 14.68 39.64 1.59
CA GLN A 114 15.16 40.74 0.76
C GLN A 114 15.05 42.05 1.57
N PRO A 115 16.13 42.79 1.80
CA PRO A 115 16.05 44.08 2.49
C PRO A 115 15.40 45.13 1.56
N LYS A 116 14.41 45.85 2.11
CA LYS A 116 13.77 47.03 1.51
C LYS A 116 14.67 48.27 1.72
N PRO A 117 14.93 49.12 0.71
CA PRO A 117 15.57 50.40 0.94
C PRO A 117 14.53 51.38 1.50
N THR A 118 14.80 51.94 2.68
CA THR A 118 14.05 53.08 3.21
C THR A 118 14.81 54.35 2.88
N GLY A 119 14.33 55.06 1.86
CA GLY A 119 14.66 56.46 1.65
C GLY A 119 14.07 57.30 2.79
N THR A 120 14.87 58.20 3.34
CA THR A 120 14.40 59.31 4.16
C THR A 120 15.07 60.58 3.63
N GLN A 121 14.25 61.41 2.96
CA GLN A 121 14.49 62.86 2.88
C GLN A 121 14.01 63.46 4.21
N PRO A 122 14.61 64.56 4.68
CA PRO A 122 13.82 65.79 4.73
C PRO A 122 14.56 67.04 4.22
N ASP A 123 13.74 68.06 4.02
CA ASP A 123 13.89 69.27 3.22
C ASP A 123 14.61 70.45 3.93
N ALA A 124 14.97 71.43 3.09
CA ALA A 124 15.11 72.87 3.33
C ALA A 124 16.36 73.52 3.97
N ALA A 125 16.77 74.62 3.31
CA ALA A 125 17.30 75.89 3.80
C ALA A 125 18.81 76.21 3.63
N LYS A 126 19.09 76.94 2.53
CA LYS A 126 19.74 78.27 2.48
C LYS A 126 21.05 78.48 3.27
N ALA A 127 22.17 78.56 2.55
CA ALA A 127 23.20 79.60 2.63
C ALA A 127 24.10 79.53 1.38
#